data_AF-A0A851LJJ0-F1
#
_entry.id   AF-A0A851LJJ0-F1
#
_cell.length_a   1.000
_cell.length_b   1.000
_cell.length_c   1.000
_cell.angle_alpha   90.00
_cell.angle_beta   90.00
_cell.angle_gamma   90.00
#
_symmetry.space_group_name_H-M   'P 1'
#
loop_
_entity.id
_entity.type
_entity.pdbx_description
1 polymer ?
#
loop_
_entity_poly.entity_id
_entity_poly.type
_entity_poly.pdbx_seq_one_letter_code
_entity_poly.pdbx_strand_id
1 'polypeptide(L)'
;KQLQNLEDAFDDVMILEDGDVLLIPYQIGDVFISHSQEETQEMLEEAKKSLQEEIDALQSRVESIQKVLSDLKVQLYAKFGNNINLEAEDS
;
A
#
# COMPACT_ATOMS: atom_id res chain seq x y z
N LYS A 1 -6.77 4.03 -0.62
CA LYS A 1 -7.45 5.09 0.16
C LYS A 1 -6.56 5.61 1.28
N GLN A 2 -5.99 4.77 2.14
CA GLN A 2 -5.08 5.22 3.21
C GLN A 2 -3.88 6.04 2.70
N LEU A 3 -3.19 5.59 1.64
CA LEU A 3 -2.09 6.35 1.04
C LEU A 3 -2.52 7.74 0.56
N GLN A 4 -3.67 7.82 -0.11
CA GLN A 4 -4.26 9.10 -0.54
C GLN A 4 -4.58 9.98 0.68
N ASN A 5 -5.18 9.43 1.72
CA ASN A 5 -5.50 10.19 2.92
C ASN A 5 -4.24 10.76 3.61
N LEU A 6 -3.12 10.02 3.57
CA LEU A 6 -1.84 10.49 4.10
C LEU A 6 -1.25 11.62 3.24
N GLU A 7 -1.45 11.55 1.91
CA GLU A 7 -1.08 12.62 0.99
C GLU A 7 -1.92 13.87 1.22
N ASP A 8 -3.24 13.72 1.28
CA ASP A 8 -4.17 14.82 1.56
C ASP A 8 -3.84 15.49 2.91
N ALA A 9 -3.56 14.70 3.95
CA ALA A 9 -3.17 15.21 5.26
C ALA A 9 -1.81 15.95 5.22
N PHE A 10 -0.86 15.50 4.40
CA PHE A 10 0.42 16.15 4.23
C PHE A 10 0.25 17.53 3.57
N ASP A 11 -0.55 17.59 2.50
CA ASP A 11 -0.87 18.83 1.80
C ASP A 11 -1.63 19.82 2.70
N ASP A 12 -2.61 19.33 3.47
CA ASP A 12 -3.36 20.14 4.45
C ASP A 12 -2.43 20.75 5.50
N VAL A 13 -1.46 19.97 6.00
CA VAL A 13 -0.45 20.45 6.95
C VAL A 13 0.49 21.48 6.30
N MET A 14 0.83 21.32 5.02
CA MET A 14 1.70 22.26 4.30
C MET A 14 1.05 23.64 4.08
N ILE A 15 -0.28 23.69 3.98
CA ILE A 15 -1.04 24.93 3.75
C ILE A 15 -1.13 25.80 5.02
N LEU A 16 -0.90 25.22 6.20
CA LEU A 16 -0.90 25.97 7.47
C LEU A 16 0.24 27.01 7.48
N GLU A 17 -0.11 28.26 7.81
CA GLU A 17 0.88 29.31 8.03
C GLU A 17 1.56 29.16 9.41
N ASP A 18 2.85 29.47 9.52
CA ASP A 18 3.67 29.34 10.74
C ASP A 18 3.08 30.04 12.00
N GLY A 19 2.07 30.91 11.83
CA GLY A 19 1.38 31.62 12.90
C GLY A 19 0.02 31.07 13.33
N ASP A 20 -0.57 30.15 12.57
CA ASP A 20 -1.95 29.68 12.79
C ASP A 20 -2.04 28.57 13.85
N VAL A 21 -1.04 27.67 13.87
CA VAL A 21 -1.01 26.52 14.77
C VAL A 21 0.44 26.23 15.18
N LEU A 22 0.75 26.38 16.47
CA LEU A 22 2.10 26.09 16.99
C LEU A 22 2.42 24.60 17.05
N LEU A 23 1.41 23.74 17.24
CA LEU A 23 1.58 22.29 17.30
C LEU A 23 0.38 21.57 16.68
N ILE A 24 0.66 20.56 15.86
CA ILE A 24 -0.32 19.78 15.13
C ILE A 24 -0.57 18.46 15.86
N PRO A 25 -1.82 18.13 16.21
CA PRO A 25 -2.14 16.85 16.82
C PRO A 25 -2.09 15.72 15.78
N TYR A 26 -1.09 14.85 15.88
CA TYR A 26 -0.92 13.67 15.05
C TYR A 26 -1.46 12.41 15.78
N GLN A 27 -2.23 11.58 15.08
CA GLN A 27 -2.85 10.38 15.66
C GLN A 27 -1.90 9.18 15.65
N ILE A 28 -1.70 8.56 16.80
CA ILE A 28 -0.95 7.29 16.94
C ILE A 28 -1.85 6.31 17.70
N GLY A 29 -2.38 5.32 16.97
CA GLY A 29 -3.38 4.40 17.52
C GLY A 29 -4.62 5.16 18.01
N ASP A 30 -4.87 5.10 19.32
CA ASP A 30 -6.04 5.71 19.96
C ASP A 30 -5.75 7.06 20.63
N VAL A 31 -4.53 7.59 20.52
CA VAL A 31 -4.13 8.85 21.15
C VAL A 31 -3.64 9.86 20.11
N PHE A 32 -3.66 11.14 20.49
CA PHE A 32 -3.07 12.24 19.72
C PHE A 32 -1.86 12.81 20.45
N ILE A 33 -0.78 13.04 19.72
CA ILE A 33 0.44 13.67 20.21
C ILE A 33 0.71 14.92 19.37
N SER A 34 1.00 16.04 20.05
CA SER A 34 1.21 17.33 19.42
C SER A 34 2.67 17.49 18.99
N HIS A 35 2.88 17.73 17.70
CA HIS A 35 4.19 17.86 17.05
C HIS A 35 4.33 19.19 16.33
N SER A 36 5.55 19.60 15.97
CA SER A 36 5.73 20.72 15.05
C SER A 36 5.20 20.37 13.65
N GLN A 37 5.02 21.37 12.79
CA GLN A 37 4.63 21.15 11.40
C GLN A 37 5.65 20.28 10.65
N GLU A 38 6.94 20.56 10.82
CA GLU A 38 8.04 19.81 10.23
C GLU A 38 8.04 18.34 10.70
N GLU A 39 7.96 18.10 12.01
CA GLU A 39 7.89 16.74 12.57
C GLU A 39 6.66 15.98 12.04
N THR A 40 5.51 16.65 11.96
CA THR A 40 4.28 16.04 11.45
C THR A 40 4.41 15.65 9.97
N GLN A 41 5.04 16.50 9.17
CA GLN A 41 5.31 16.23 7.75
C GLN A 41 6.25 15.03 7.57
N GLU A 42 7.35 14.98 8.33
CA GLU A 42 8.28 13.84 8.31
C GLU A 42 7.57 12.52 8.67
N MET A 43 6.74 12.52 9.71
CA MET A 43 5.98 11.34 10.13
C MET A 43 4.96 10.89 9.07
N LEU A 44 4.28 11.84 8.41
CA LEU A 44 3.38 11.54 7.31
C LEU A 44 4.13 10.96 6.10
N GLU A 45 5.30 11.49 5.75
CA GLU A 45 6.14 10.95 4.69
C GLU A 45 6.64 9.53 4.99
N GLU A 46 7.09 9.26 6.21
CA GLU A 46 7.51 7.93 6.63
C GLU A 46 6.35 6.93 6.54
N ALA A 47 5.17 7.32 7.01
CA ALA A 47 3.96 6.50 6.91
C ALA A 47 3.57 6.21 5.45
N LYS A 48 3.64 7.22 4.56
CA LYS A 48 3.40 7.05 3.12
C LYS A 48 4.38 6.06 2.51
N LYS A 49 5.67 6.22 2.80
CA LYS A 49 6.72 5.34 2.28
C LYS A 49 6.54 3.91 2.74
N SER A 50 6.30 3.69 4.03
CA SER A 50 6.07 2.34 4.58
C SER A 50 4.86 1.66 3.92
N LEU A 51 3.76 2.41 3.72
CA LEU A 51 2.56 1.86 3.08
C LEU A 51 2.80 1.56 1.59
N GLN A 52 3.57 2.39 0.88
CA GLN A 52 3.94 2.12 -0.51
C GLN A 52 4.81 0.86 -0.63
N GLU A 53 5.78 0.67 0.25
CA GLU A 53 6.62 -0.53 0.29
C GLU A 53 5.78 -1.80 0.54
N GLU A 54 4.75 -1.73 1.39
CA GLU A 54 3.83 -2.84 1.62
C GLU A 54 3.01 -3.16 0.36
N ILE A 55 2.50 -2.13 -0.34
CA ILE A 55 1.77 -2.30 -1.60
C ILE A 55 2.65 -3.00 -2.64
N ASP A 56 3.88 -2.54 -2.82
CA ASP A 56 4.81 -3.10 -3.80
C ASP A 56 5.15 -4.56 -3.47
N ALA A 57 5.36 -4.87 -2.19
CA ALA A 57 5.60 -6.24 -1.73
C ALA A 57 4.41 -7.17 -2.00
N LEU A 58 3.18 -6.68 -1.76
CA LEU A 58 1.95 -7.44 -2.06
C LEU A 58 1.76 -7.66 -3.55
N GLN A 59 2.01 -6.65 -4.39
CA GLN A 59 1.95 -6.78 -5.85
C GLN A 59 2.96 -7.81 -6.36
N SER A 60 4.20 -7.74 -5.89
CA SER A 60 5.24 -8.73 -6.23
C SER A 60 4.84 -10.16 -5.84
N ARG A 61 4.19 -10.32 -4.68
CA ARG A 61 3.67 -11.62 -4.24
C ARG A 61 2.55 -12.13 -5.16
N VAL A 62 1.64 -11.26 -5.60
CA VAL A 62 0.58 -11.62 -6.55
C VAL A 62 1.19 -12.11 -7.86
N GLU A 63 2.14 -11.37 -8.43
CA GLU A 63 2.83 -11.75 -9.66
C GLU A 63 3.55 -13.10 -9.53
N SER A 64 4.23 -13.32 -8.39
CA SER A 64 4.90 -14.59 -8.10
C SER A 64 3.92 -15.77 -8.07
N ILE A 65 2.77 -15.60 -7.41
CA ILE A 65 1.74 -16.64 -7.33
C ILE A 65 1.14 -16.90 -8.71
N GLN A 66 0.86 -15.86 -9.50
CA GLN A 66 0.34 -16.01 -10.87
C GLN A 66 1.33 -16.76 -11.77
N LYS A 67 2.63 -16.49 -11.64
CA LYS A 67 3.67 -17.22 -12.37
C LYS A 67 3.68 -18.70 -11.99
N VAL A 68 3.67 -19.00 -10.70
CA VAL A 68 3.61 -20.39 -10.20
C VAL A 68 2.34 -21.08 -10.72
N LEU A 69 1.18 -20.43 -10.68
CA LEU A 69 -0.07 -20.96 -11.21
C LEU A 69 0.02 -21.30 -12.70
N SER A 70 0.59 -20.39 -13.50
CA SER A 70 0.81 -20.60 -14.94
C SER A 70 1.72 -21.81 -15.19
N ASP A 71 2.84 -21.90 -14.47
CA ASP A 71 3.78 -23.01 -14.59
C ASP A 71 3.11 -24.35 -14.21
N LEU A 72 2.26 -24.36 -13.19
CA LEU A 72 1.48 -25.54 -12.81
C LEU A 72 0.44 -25.92 -13.86
N LYS A 73 -0.28 -24.95 -14.45
CA LYS A 73 -1.23 -25.21 -15.55
C LYS A 73 -0.52 -25.91 -16.71
N VAL A 74 0.65 -25.42 -17.12
CA VAL A 74 1.47 -26.04 -18.17
C VAL A 74 1.86 -27.47 -17.81
N GLN A 75 2.34 -27.71 -16.58
CA GLN A 75 2.72 -29.06 -16.13
C GLN A 75 1.54 -30.03 -16.12
N LEU A 76 0.36 -29.58 -15.71
CA LEU A 76 -0.85 -30.41 -15.70
C LEU A 76 -1.30 -30.75 -17.11
N TYR A 77 -1.34 -29.79 -18.03
CA TYR A 77 -1.65 -30.09 -19.44
C TYR A 77 -0.62 -31.00 -20.09
N ALA A 78 0.67 -30.86 -19.78
CA ALA A 78 1.70 -31.77 -20.28
C ALA A 78 1.49 -33.22 -19.80
N LYS A 79 0.95 -33.41 -18.58
CA LYS A 79 0.73 -34.73 -17.98
C LYS A 79 -0.61 -35.36 -18.35
N PHE A 80 -1.68 -34.56 -18.39
CA PHE A 80 -3.06 -35.05 -18.54
C PHE A 80 -3.66 -34.75 -19.92
N GLY A 81 -3.05 -33.86 -20.70
CA GLY A 81 -3.52 -33.47 -22.04
C GLY A 81 -4.95 -32.94 -22.02
N ASN A 82 -5.73 -33.34 -23.02
CA ASN A 82 -7.13 -32.91 -23.20
C ASN A 82 -8.12 -33.59 -22.24
N ASN A 83 -7.66 -34.36 -21.26
CA ASN A 83 -8.55 -35.00 -20.27
C ASN A 83 -8.98 -34.05 -19.15
N ILE A 84 -8.42 -32.84 -19.10
CA ILE A 84 -8.74 -31.79 -18.12
C ILE A 84 -8.96 -30.46 -18.84
N ASN A 85 -9.74 -29.55 -18.22
CA ASN A 85 -9.92 -28.18 -18.69
C ASN A 85 -9.69 -27.21 -17.52
N LEU A 86 -8.62 -26.42 -17.59
CA LEU A 86 -8.18 -25.50 -16.52
C LEU A 86 -8.47 -24.02 -16.82
N GLU A 87 -9.07 -23.71 -17.98
CA GLU A 87 -9.31 -22.32 -18.44
C GLU A 87 -10.66 -21.73 -17.96
N ALA A 88 -11.42 -22.45 -17.14
CA ALA A 88 -12.76 -22.02 -16.74
C ALA A 88 -12.77 -20.84 -15.74
N GLU A 89 -11.61 -20.44 -15.19
CA GLU A 89 -11.51 -19.46 -14.10
C GLU A 89 -10.77 -18.16 -14.48
N ASP A 90 -10.33 -17.97 -15.73
CA ASP A 90 -9.68 -16.72 -16.16
C ASP A 90 -10.68 -15.64 -16.65
N SER A 91 -11.92 -15.63 -16.14
CA SER A 91 -12.99 -14.65 -16.47
C SER A 91 -13.41 -13.78 -15.29
#